data_AF-T0Z7B5-F1
#
_entry.id   AF-T0Z7B5-F1
#
_cell.length_a   1.000
_cell.length_b   1.000
_cell.length_c   1.000
_cell.angle_alpha   90.00
_cell.angle_beta   90.00
_cell.angle_gamma   90.00
#
_symmetry.space_group_name_H-M   'P 1'
#
loop_
_entity.id
_entity.type
_entity.pdbx_description
1 polymer ?
#
loop_
_entity_poly.entity_id
_entity_poly.type
_entity_poly.pdbx_seq_one_letter_code
_entity_poly.pdbx_strand_id
1 'polypeptide(L)'
;AMNELYNIVHDRPFTILFANYSWALGIAGALALLWAIETWRGRRESDEFRFTLPLAVALIVGGFINVLSEVQQPGRLIYGYYLGWSNWDTAIIKYGIILLPIFLVLTWWLSFQVMPRKELGGEIASLSKPWRALADFFSLWSRHYSLFDRPLLTRIVLITTAFLGLFAPLYSAVFLMNEHGVPLWNSPAQAMIFLASSIAMAA
;
A
#
# COMPACT_ATOMS: atom_id res chain seq x y z
N ALA A 1 -14.65 -9.70 46.87
CA ALA A 1 -13.72 -9.96 45.76
C ALA A 1 -14.41 -10.80 44.69
N MET A 2 -15.18 -10.16 43.79
CA MET A 2 -15.69 -10.77 42.55
C MET A 2 -16.36 -9.74 41.61
N ASN A 3 -16.06 -8.44 41.74
CA ASN A 3 -16.63 -7.39 40.88
C ASN A 3 -15.57 -6.52 40.17
N GLU A 4 -14.28 -6.86 40.24
CA GLU A 4 -13.20 -6.06 39.63
C GLU A 4 -12.48 -6.75 38.46
N LEU A 5 -12.88 -7.97 38.08
CA LEU A 5 -12.28 -8.67 36.93
C LEU A 5 -13.03 -8.46 35.60
N TYR A 6 -14.12 -7.67 35.60
CA TYR A 6 -15.01 -7.50 34.44
C TYR A 6 -15.38 -6.05 34.10
N ASN A 7 -14.65 -5.04 34.60
CA ASN A 7 -15.02 -3.64 34.34
C ASN A 7 -13.85 -2.70 34.02
N ILE A 8 -12.99 -3.13 33.10
CA ILE A 8 -12.44 -2.17 32.14
C ILE A 8 -13.16 -2.50 30.85
N VAL A 9 -14.02 -1.59 30.40
CA VAL A 9 -14.58 -1.58 29.06
C VAL A 9 -13.40 -1.61 28.08
N HIS A 10 -12.99 -2.81 27.67
CA HIS A 10 -12.14 -3.00 26.52
C HIS A 10 -13.03 -2.78 25.29
N ASP A 11 -13.37 -1.52 25.03
CA ASP A 11 -13.64 -1.13 23.65
C ASP A 11 -12.39 -1.56 22.88
N ARG A 12 -12.55 -2.56 22.02
CA ARG A 12 -11.45 -2.99 21.14
C ARG A 12 -11.11 -1.74 20.33
N PRO A 13 -9.90 -1.17 20.46
CA PRO A 13 -9.57 0.08 19.78
C PRO A 13 -9.62 -0.10 18.26
N PHE A 14 -9.50 -1.35 17.80
CA PHE A 14 -9.59 -1.76 16.41
C PHE A 14 -10.44 -3.02 16.24
N THR A 15 -11.23 -3.05 15.18
CA THR A 15 -11.98 -4.21 14.73
C THR A 15 -11.16 -5.08 13.76
N ILE A 16 -11.79 -6.13 13.23
CA ILE A 16 -11.22 -6.95 12.16
C ILE A 16 -10.90 -6.15 10.90
N LEU A 17 -11.52 -4.99 10.68
CA LEU A 17 -11.23 -4.16 9.51
C LEU A 17 -9.79 -3.62 9.56
N PHE A 18 -9.29 -3.21 10.73
CA PHE A 18 -7.88 -2.80 10.86
C PHE A 18 -6.91 -3.97 10.63
N ALA A 19 -7.28 -5.17 11.07
CA ALA A 19 -6.50 -6.39 10.81
C ALA A 19 -6.45 -6.69 9.31
N ASN A 20 -7.58 -6.62 8.61
CA ASN A 20 -7.66 -6.78 7.16
C ASN A 20 -6.87 -5.71 6.41
N TYR A 21 -6.96 -4.45 6.85
CA TYR A 21 -6.15 -3.34 6.33
C TYR A 21 -4.66 -3.65 6.44
N SER A 22 -4.20 -4.05 7.62
CA SER A 22 -2.78 -4.35 7.88
C SER A 22 -2.29 -5.56 7.11
N TRP A 23 -3.13 -6.60 7.02
CA TRP A 23 -2.86 -7.80 6.23
C TRP A 23 -2.74 -7.48 4.74
N ALA A 24 -3.73 -6.77 4.17
CA ALA A 24 -3.75 -6.44 2.75
C ALA A 24 -2.58 -5.52 2.36
N LEU A 25 -2.31 -4.47 3.15
CA LEU A 25 -1.15 -3.60 2.90
C LEU A 25 0.19 -4.30 3.12
N GLY A 26 0.25 -5.22 4.08
CA GLY A 26 1.45 -6.02 4.30
C GLY A 26 1.79 -6.87 3.08
N ILE A 27 0.82 -7.65 2.58
CA ILE A 27 1.00 -8.47 1.37
C ILE A 27 1.31 -7.58 0.17
N ALA A 28 0.58 -6.48 -0.05
CA ALA A 28 0.86 -5.58 -1.16
C ALA A 28 2.27 -4.99 -1.12
N GLY A 29 2.75 -4.61 0.07
CA GLY A 29 4.10 -4.13 0.28
C GLY A 29 5.16 -5.18 -0.04
N ALA A 30 4.95 -6.42 0.41
CA ALA A 30 5.83 -7.54 0.11
C ALA A 30 5.85 -7.90 -1.39
N LEU A 31 4.69 -7.94 -2.04
CA LEU A 31 4.57 -8.13 -3.50
C LEU A 31 5.33 -7.05 -4.26
N ALA A 32 5.16 -5.77 -3.89
CA ALA A 32 5.87 -4.66 -4.53
C ALA A 32 7.38 -4.73 -4.32
N LEU A 33 7.83 -5.17 -3.13
CA LEU A 33 9.24 -5.37 -2.81
C LEU A 33 9.84 -6.50 -3.65
N LEU A 34 9.20 -7.67 -3.69
CA LEU A 34 9.65 -8.81 -4.51
C LEU A 34 9.67 -8.44 -5.99
N TRP A 35 8.64 -7.76 -6.46
CA TRP A 35 8.58 -7.24 -7.82
C TRP A 35 9.74 -6.29 -8.13
N ALA A 36 10.08 -5.36 -7.22
CA ALA A 36 11.19 -4.44 -7.41
C ALA A 36 12.53 -5.19 -7.49
N ILE A 37 12.73 -6.22 -6.67
CA ILE A 37 13.93 -7.08 -6.67
C ILE A 37 14.06 -7.84 -7.99
N GLU A 38 13.00 -8.49 -8.46
CA GLU A 38 13.02 -9.23 -9.72
C GLU A 38 13.21 -8.30 -10.93
N THR A 39 12.64 -7.09 -10.88
CA THR A 39 12.87 -6.04 -11.88
C THR A 39 14.34 -5.61 -11.95
N TRP A 40 14.98 -5.50 -10.78
CA TRP A 40 16.41 -5.17 -10.65
C TRP A 40 17.30 -6.29 -11.20
N ARG A 41 16.88 -7.55 -11.04
CA ARG A 41 17.53 -8.74 -11.61
C ARG A 41 17.29 -8.92 -13.11
N GLY A 42 16.45 -8.08 -13.72
CA GLY A 42 16.11 -8.16 -15.15
C GLY A 42 15.09 -9.25 -15.50
N ARG A 43 14.41 -9.85 -14.52
CA ARG A 43 13.43 -10.92 -14.73
C ARG A 43 12.03 -10.33 -14.84
N ARG A 44 11.65 -9.92 -16.05
CA ARG A 44 10.41 -9.14 -16.31
C ARG A 44 9.41 -9.84 -17.22
N GLU A 45 9.70 -11.06 -17.65
CA GLU A 45 8.97 -11.70 -18.74
C GLU A 45 7.87 -12.66 -18.27
N SER A 46 7.87 -13.09 -17.00
CA SER A 46 6.85 -13.99 -16.50
C SER A 46 5.49 -13.31 -16.32
N ASP A 47 4.41 -14.06 -16.52
CA ASP A 47 3.05 -13.57 -16.28
C ASP A 47 2.84 -13.22 -14.81
N GLU A 48 3.38 -14.02 -13.90
CA GLU A 48 3.38 -13.75 -12.45
C GLU A 48 3.91 -12.35 -12.13
N PHE A 49 5.05 -11.98 -12.75
CA PHE A 49 5.65 -10.66 -12.59
C PHE A 49 4.72 -9.54 -13.08
N ARG A 50 4.00 -9.75 -14.19
CA ARG A 50 3.08 -8.76 -14.77
C ARG A 50 1.82 -8.59 -13.94
N PHE A 51 1.31 -9.66 -13.32
CA PHE A 51 0.12 -9.62 -12.47
C PHE A 51 0.40 -9.22 -11.01
N THR A 52 1.66 -9.22 -10.58
CA THR A 52 2.05 -8.88 -9.20
C THR A 52 1.57 -7.47 -8.81
N LEU A 53 1.83 -6.45 -9.63
CA LEU A 53 1.46 -5.07 -9.31
C LEU A 53 -0.05 -4.80 -9.40
N PRO A 54 -0.80 -5.28 -10.40
CA PRO A 54 -2.27 -5.25 -10.37
C PRO A 54 -2.87 -5.88 -9.11
N LEU A 55 -2.34 -7.02 -8.66
CA LEU A 55 -2.77 -7.66 -7.42
C LEU A 55 -2.46 -6.79 -6.19
N ALA A 56 -1.24 -6.23 -6.12
CA ALA A 56 -0.87 -5.30 -5.06
C ALA A 56 -1.79 -4.07 -5.02
N VAL A 57 -2.15 -3.51 -6.17
CA VAL A 57 -3.14 -2.41 -6.26
C VAL A 57 -4.49 -2.82 -5.67
N ALA A 58 -5.02 -3.99 -6.05
CA ALA A 58 -6.30 -4.47 -5.54
C ALA A 58 -6.28 -4.64 -4.01
N LEU A 59 -5.18 -5.17 -3.47
CA LEU A 59 -4.97 -5.28 -2.03
C LEU A 59 -4.87 -3.91 -1.34
N ILE A 60 -4.17 -2.93 -1.93
CA ILE A 60 -4.06 -1.59 -1.37
C ILE A 60 -5.43 -0.90 -1.31
N VAL A 61 -6.19 -0.97 -2.41
CA VAL A 61 -7.55 -0.41 -2.47
C VAL A 61 -8.46 -1.10 -1.45
N GLY A 62 -8.43 -2.43 -1.38
CA GLY A 62 -9.18 -3.19 -0.39
C GLY A 62 -8.81 -2.82 1.06
N GLY A 63 -7.51 -2.65 1.33
CA GLY A 63 -7.00 -2.19 2.62
C GLY A 63 -7.54 -0.80 2.97
N PHE A 64 -7.48 0.16 2.03
CA PHE A 64 -8.03 1.50 2.24
C PHE A 64 -9.53 1.50 2.50
N ILE A 65 -10.31 0.67 1.80
CA ILE A 65 -11.74 0.56 2.07
C ILE A 65 -11.98 0.05 3.50
N ASN A 66 -11.18 -0.91 3.98
CA ASN A 66 -11.29 -1.40 5.36
C ASN A 66 -11.02 -0.28 6.39
N VAL A 67 -9.92 0.48 6.26
CA VAL A 67 -9.61 1.54 7.23
C VAL A 67 -10.58 2.72 7.15
N LEU A 68 -11.08 3.06 5.96
CA LEU A 68 -12.11 4.10 5.81
C LEU A 68 -13.44 3.67 6.43
N SER A 69 -13.75 2.37 6.40
CA SER A 69 -14.95 1.82 7.05
C SER A 69 -14.82 1.69 8.57
N GLU A 70 -13.58 1.62 9.07
CA GLU A 70 -13.28 1.58 10.52
C GLU A 70 -13.51 2.94 11.19
N VAL A 71 -13.27 4.04 10.47
CA VAL A 71 -13.39 5.40 11.01
C VAL A 71 -14.86 5.82 11.05
N GLN A 72 -15.34 6.27 12.22
CA GLN A 72 -16.74 6.71 12.40
C GLN A 72 -17.15 7.88 11.49
N GLN A 73 -16.20 8.75 11.13
CA GLN A 73 -16.43 9.95 10.31
C GLN A 73 -15.36 10.05 9.22
N PRO A 74 -15.39 9.17 8.20
CA PRO A 74 -14.32 9.08 7.20
C PRO A 74 -14.20 10.37 6.37
N GLY A 75 -15.33 11.05 6.12
CA GLY A 75 -15.36 12.35 5.44
C GLY A 75 -14.61 13.46 6.18
N ARG A 76 -14.30 13.28 7.49
CA ARG A 76 -13.50 14.26 8.24
C ARG A 76 -11.99 14.03 8.16
N LEU A 77 -11.54 12.90 7.62
CA LEU A 77 -10.11 12.65 7.46
C LEU A 77 -9.46 13.68 6.52
N ILE A 78 -10.22 14.24 5.58
CA ILE A 78 -9.74 15.27 4.66
C ILE A 78 -9.24 16.52 5.41
N TYR A 79 -9.91 16.94 6.50
CA TYR A 79 -9.49 18.08 7.33
C TYR A 79 -8.10 17.86 7.91
N GLY A 80 -7.74 16.61 8.20
CA GLY A 80 -6.41 16.25 8.66
C GLY A 80 -5.29 16.54 7.67
N TYR A 81 -5.58 16.60 6.37
CA TYR A 81 -4.58 16.90 5.33
C TYR A 81 -4.29 18.39 5.18
N TYR A 82 -5.26 19.27 5.45
CA TYR A 82 -5.12 20.72 5.20
C TYR A 82 -5.19 21.61 6.44
N LEU A 83 -5.87 21.17 7.51
CA LEU A 83 -5.88 21.88 8.81
C LEU A 83 -4.83 21.33 9.79
N GLY A 84 -4.23 20.18 9.47
CA GLY A 84 -3.33 19.48 10.39
C GLY A 84 -4.09 18.81 11.54
N TRP A 85 -3.34 18.17 12.44
CA TRP A 85 -3.88 17.43 13.59
C TRP A 85 -3.31 18.04 14.87
N SER A 86 -4.06 17.97 15.97
CA SER A 86 -3.48 18.20 17.29
C SER A 86 -2.36 17.19 17.55
N ASN A 87 -1.18 17.66 17.95
CA ASN A 87 0.03 16.85 18.13
C ASN A 87 0.55 16.20 16.84
N TRP A 88 0.45 16.91 15.71
CA TRP A 88 1.00 16.47 14.43
C TRP A 88 2.46 16.00 14.53
N ASP A 89 3.29 16.65 15.35
CA ASP A 89 4.71 16.32 15.47
C ASP A 89 4.96 14.90 15.97
N THR A 90 4.09 14.39 16.86
CA THR A 90 4.23 13.06 17.48
C THR A 90 3.31 12.01 16.87
N ALA A 91 2.35 12.39 16.03
CA ALA A 91 1.36 11.45 15.48
C ALA A 91 1.99 10.57 14.38
N ILE A 92 2.19 9.28 14.66
CA ILE A 92 2.71 8.31 13.68
C ILE A 92 1.79 8.18 12.44
N ILE A 93 0.48 8.42 12.62
CA ILE A 93 -0.54 8.28 11.58
C ILE A 93 -0.29 9.18 10.37
N LYS A 94 0.38 10.32 10.56
CA LYS A 94 0.72 11.27 9.48
C LYS A 94 1.53 10.63 8.37
N TYR A 95 2.41 9.69 8.72
CA TYR A 95 3.25 9.02 7.73
C TYR A 95 2.41 8.05 6.88
N GLY A 96 1.46 7.34 7.48
CA GLY A 96 0.56 6.45 6.77
C GLY A 96 -0.35 7.19 5.80
N ILE A 97 -0.99 8.27 6.24
CA ILE A 97 -1.92 9.05 5.40
C ILE A 97 -1.22 9.75 4.22
N ILE A 98 0.11 9.92 4.26
CA ILE A 98 0.90 10.50 3.16
C ILE A 98 1.53 9.41 2.29
N LEU A 99 2.30 8.51 2.89
CA LEU A 99 3.13 7.55 2.15
C LEU A 99 2.32 6.42 1.53
N LEU A 100 1.21 6.00 2.14
CA LEU A 100 0.40 4.90 1.59
C LEU A 100 -0.39 5.34 0.35
N PRO A 101 -0.99 6.55 0.27
CA PRO A 101 -1.55 7.03 -0.98
C PRO A 101 -0.51 7.20 -2.08
N ILE A 102 0.70 7.67 -1.74
CA ILE A 102 1.82 7.70 -2.69
C ILE A 102 2.16 6.29 -3.17
N PHE A 103 2.19 5.31 -2.27
CA PHE A 103 2.39 3.90 -2.60
C PHE A 103 1.31 3.35 -3.53
N LEU A 104 0.03 3.67 -3.29
CA LEU A 104 -1.07 3.32 -4.18
C LEU A 104 -0.84 3.89 -5.58
N VAL A 105 -0.61 5.20 -5.69
CA VAL A 105 -0.44 5.87 -7.00
C VAL A 105 0.78 5.33 -7.74
N LEU A 106 1.89 5.10 -7.04
CA LEU A 106 3.10 4.50 -7.61
C LEU A 106 2.82 3.09 -8.14
N THR A 107 2.20 2.24 -7.33
CA THR A 107 1.89 0.84 -7.69
C THR A 107 0.89 0.77 -8.83
N TRP A 108 -0.13 1.64 -8.83
CA TRP A 108 -1.11 1.81 -9.91
C TRP A 108 -0.44 2.19 -11.22
N TRP A 109 0.43 3.20 -11.21
CA TRP A 109 1.16 3.58 -12.42
C TRP A 109 2.07 2.45 -12.91
N LEU A 110 2.83 1.83 -12.00
CA LEU A 110 3.74 0.75 -12.36
C LEU A 110 3.02 -0.48 -12.93
N SER A 111 1.77 -0.75 -12.52
CA SER A 111 0.97 -1.85 -13.08
C SER A 111 0.69 -1.70 -14.57
N PHE A 112 0.70 -0.48 -15.11
CA PHE A 112 0.65 -0.24 -16.56
C PHE A 112 2.03 -0.29 -17.21
N GLN A 113 3.07 0.15 -16.50
CA GLN A 113 4.45 0.15 -17.01
C GLN A 113 5.00 -1.26 -17.24
N VAL A 114 4.53 -2.26 -16.47
CA VAL A 114 4.91 -3.67 -16.67
C VAL A 114 4.29 -4.31 -17.90
N MET A 115 3.19 -3.74 -18.41
CA MET A 115 2.52 -4.29 -19.59
C MET A 115 3.33 -3.95 -20.85
N PRO A 116 3.45 -4.87 -21.82
CA PRO A 116 4.09 -4.56 -23.10
C PRO A 116 3.40 -3.37 -23.77
N ARG A 117 4.16 -2.30 -24.03
CA ARG A 117 3.63 -1.04 -24.59
C ARG A 117 2.79 -1.25 -25.85
N LYS A 118 3.18 -2.21 -26.69
CA LYS A 118 2.48 -2.54 -27.94
C LYS A 118 1.10 -3.15 -27.67
N GLU A 119 0.99 -4.05 -26.70
CA GLU A 119 -0.26 -4.69 -26.31
C GLU A 119 -1.18 -3.67 -25.64
N LEU A 120 -0.68 -2.95 -24.62
CA LEU A 120 -1.43 -1.90 -23.94
C LEU A 120 -1.91 -0.81 -24.91
N GLY A 121 -1.04 -0.41 -25.85
CA GLY A 121 -1.37 0.58 -26.87
C GLY A 121 -2.43 0.09 -27.85
N GLY A 122 -2.40 -1.19 -28.23
CA GLY A 122 -3.41 -1.84 -29.07
C GLY A 122 -4.78 -1.88 -28.40
N GLU A 123 -4.82 -2.31 -27.14
CA GLU A 123 -6.05 -2.37 -26.35
C GLU A 123 -6.66 -0.98 -26.13
N ILE A 124 -5.87 0.03 -25.75
CA ILE A 124 -6.38 1.40 -25.58
C ILE A 124 -6.85 1.99 -26.92
N ALA A 125 -6.18 1.66 -28.02
CA ALA A 125 -6.56 2.14 -29.35
C ALA A 125 -7.84 1.47 -29.89
N SER A 126 -8.22 0.29 -29.43
CA SER A 126 -9.47 -0.36 -29.81
C SER A 126 -10.70 0.32 -29.18
N LEU A 127 -10.51 1.05 -28.08
CA LEU A 127 -11.58 1.78 -27.38
C LEU A 127 -12.09 2.99 -28.19
N SER A 128 -13.38 3.30 -27.99
CA SER A 128 -14.00 4.53 -28.50
C SER A 128 -13.33 5.78 -27.90
N LYS A 129 -13.46 6.94 -28.55
CA LYS A 129 -12.80 8.21 -28.15
C LYS A 129 -12.92 8.56 -26.66
N PRO A 130 -14.12 8.58 -26.02
CA PRO A 130 -14.22 8.93 -24.60
C PRO A 130 -13.51 7.92 -23.70
N TRP A 131 -13.70 6.63 -23.96
CA TRP A 131 -13.08 5.54 -23.19
C TRP A 131 -11.55 5.50 -23.39
N ARG A 132 -11.06 5.83 -24.58
CA ARG A 132 -9.63 5.98 -24.85
C ARG A 132 -9.00 7.10 -24.05
N ALA A 133 -9.63 8.28 -24.02
CA ALA A 133 -9.14 9.41 -23.24
C ALA A 133 -9.11 9.09 -21.74
N LEU A 134 -10.13 8.38 -21.26
CA LEU A 134 -10.19 7.92 -19.88
C LEU A 134 -9.09 6.89 -19.56
N ALA A 135 -8.89 5.90 -20.43
CA ALA A 135 -7.85 4.89 -20.27
C ALA A 135 -6.43 5.49 -20.34
N ASP A 136 -6.21 6.47 -21.21
CA ASP A 136 -4.96 7.24 -21.28
C ASP A 136 -4.71 7.99 -19.97
N PHE A 137 -5.72 8.64 -19.42
CA PHE A 137 -5.62 9.33 -18.15
C PHE A 137 -5.31 8.36 -16.99
N PHE A 138 -6.08 7.27 -16.84
CA PHE A 138 -5.87 6.30 -15.76
C PHE A 138 -4.54 5.55 -15.85
N SER A 139 -4.07 5.27 -17.06
CA SER A 139 -2.75 4.67 -17.28
C SER A 139 -1.61 5.69 -17.20
N LEU A 140 -1.88 6.97 -16.90
CA LEU A 140 -0.91 8.07 -16.93
C LEU A 140 -0.11 8.10 -18.24
N TRP A 141 -0.79 7.90 -19.37
CA TRP A 141 -0.21 7.87 -20.72
C TRP A 141 0.89 6.79 -20.91
N SER A 142 0.85 5.71 -20.12
CA SER A 142 1.87 4.65 -20.14
C SER A 142 2.08 4.00 -21.51
N ARG A 143 1.13 4.11 -22.45
CA ARG A 143 1.33 3.61 -23.83
C ARG A 143 2.32 4.45 -24.66
N HIS A 144 2.66 5.67 -24.22
CA HIS A 144 3.51 6.60 -24.98
C HIS A 144 4.98 6.61 -24.53
N TYR A 145 5.29 6.03 -23.36
CA TYR A 145 6.66 5.99 -22.82
C TYR A 145 6.85 4.73 -21.99
N SER A 146 8.10 4.38 -21.72
CA SER A 146 8.44 3.28 -20.81
C SER A 146 9.43 3.79 -19.77
N LEU A 147 9.15 3.49 -18.50
CA LEU A 147 10.09 3.69 -17.39
C LEU A 147 11.43 3.00 -17.70
N PHE A 148 11.36 1.80 -18.27
CA PHE A 148 12.52 0.94 -18.52
C PHE A 148 13.46 1.46 -19.61
N ASP A 149 13.02 2.43 -20.43
CA ASP A 149 13.87 3.11 -21.41
C ASP A 149 14.81 4.14 -20.73
N ARG A 150 14.59 4.44 -19.43
CA ARG A 150 15.33 5.45 -18.66
C ARG A 150 16.01 4.81 -17.45
N PRO A 151 17.28 4.40 -17.54
CA PRO A 151 17.95 3.63 -16.48
C PRO A 151 18.02 4.34 -15.12
N LEU A 152 18.33 5.64 -15.11
CA LEU A 152 18.41 6.41 -13.86
C LEU A 152 17.04 6.52 -13.17
N LEU A 153 16.01 6.86 -13.95
CA LEU A 153 14.64 6.96 -13.43
C LEU A 153 14.13 5.60 -12.94
N THR A 154 14.40 4.52 -13.69
CA THR A 154 14.09 3.15 -13.28
C THR A 154 14.68 2.86 -11.90
N ARG A 155 15.97 3.14 -11.68
CA ARG A 155 16.62 2.90 -10.38
C ARG A 155 15.96 3.68 -9.24
N ILE A 156 15.68 4.97 -9.44
CA ILE A 156 15.02 5.81 -8.43
C ILE A 156 13.64 5.26 -8.09
N VAL A 157 12.86 4.88 -9.10
CA VAL A 157 11.52 4.30 -8.93
C VAL A 157 11.62 2.98 -8.17
N LEU A 158 12.54 2.08 -8.54
CA LEU A 158 12.72 0.80 -7.84
C LEU A 158 13.12 0.98 -6.37
N ILE A 159 14.02 1.91 -6.07
CA ILE A 159 14.40 2.24 -4.68
C ILE A 159 13.18 2.75 -3.92
N THR A 160 12.40 3.64 -4.53
CA THR A 160 11.18 4.20 -3.93
C THR A 160 10.13 3.11 -3.69
N THR A 161 9.91 2.22 -4.66
CA THR A 161 8.99 1.07 -4.53
C THR A 161 9.45 0.13 -3.43
N ALA A 162 10.74 -0.18 -3.34
CA ALA A 162 11.28 -1.03 -2.27
C ALA A 162 11.11 -0.38 -0.89
N PHE A 163 11.39 0.92 -0.77
CA PHE A 163 11.17 1.68 0.46
C PHE A 163 9.69 1.66 0.89
N LEU A 164 8.77 1.99 -0.02
CA LEU A 164 7.34 2.00 0.28
C LEU A 164 6.79 0.58 0.53
N GLY A 165 7.31 -0.41 -0.18
CA GLY A 165 6.97 -1.82 0.02
C GLY A 165 7.41 -2.38 1.37
N LEU A 166 8.54 -1.91 1.90
CA LEU A 166 8.95 -2.18 3.28
C LEU A 166 8.14 -1.36 4.30
N PHE A 167 7.84 -0.10 3.97
CA PHE A 167 7.08 0.79 4.84
C PHE A 167 5.67 0.26 5.10
N ALA A 168 4.96 -0.26 4.09
CA ALA A 168 3.57 -0.69 4.22
C ALA A 168 3.31 -1.72 5.35
N PRO A 169 4.01 -2.88 5.43
CA PRO A 169 3.85 -3.82 6.54
C PRO A 169 4.39 -3.26 7.87
N LEU A 170 5.50 -2.52 7.84
CA LEU A 170 6.12 -1.98 9.05
C LEU A 170 5.32 -0.86 9.68
N TYR A 171 4.59 -0.09 8.89
CA TYR A 171 3.77 1.02 9.36
C TYR A 171 2.69 0.55 10.33
N SER A 172 1.94 -0.51 9.99
CA SER A 172 0.94 -1.08 10.91
C SER A 172 1.57 -1.62 12.19
N ALA A 173 2.75 -2.26 12.09
CA ALA A 173 3.46 -2.73 13.27
C ALA A 173 3.90 -1.59 14.19
N VAL A 174 4.51 -0.54 13.63
CA VAL A 174 4.96 0.64 14.39
C VAL A 174 3.76 1.40 14.97
N PHE A 175 2.64 1.46 14.25
CA PHE A 175 1.39 2.02 14.74
C PHE A 175 0.91 1.27 16.00
N LEU A 176 0.84 -0.07 15.94
CA LEU A 176 0.47 -0.89 17.10
C LEU A 176 1.47 -0.78 18.26
N MET A 177 2.78 -0.68 17.97
CA MET A 177 3.81 -0.50 19.00
C MET A 177 3.68 0.81 19.77
N ASN A 178 3.17 1.86 19.13
CA ASN A 178 2.90 3.14 19.78
C ASN A 178 1.56 3.18 20.52
N GLU A 179 0.72 2.14 20.36
CA GLU A 179 -0.53 2.02 21.10
C GLU A 179 -0.25 1.44 22.50
N HIS A 180 -0.09 2.34 23.47
CA HIS A 180 0.30 1.97 24.85
C HIS A 180 -0.76 1.14 25.62
N GLY A 181 -1.93 0.90 25.03
CA GLY A 181 -3.04 0.18 25.66
C GLY A 181 -2.92 -1.35 25.67
N VAL A 182 -1.99 -1.94 24.90
CA VAL A 182 -1.86 -3.41 24.80
C VAL A 182 -0.40 -3.85 24.97
N PRO A 183 -0.04 -4.52 26.08
CA PRO A 183 1.34 -4.91 26.37
C PRO A 183 2.01 -5.78 25.29
N LEU A 184 1.22 -6.61 24.59
CA LEU A 184 1.73 -7.49 23.53
C LEU A 184 2.23 -6.72 22.29
N TRP A 185 1.71 -5.52 22.07
CA TRP A 185 2.03 -4.72 20.88
C TRP A 185 3.29 -3.87 21.05
N ASN A 186 3.68 -3.57 22.30
CA ASN A 186 4.85 -2.74 22.59
C ASN A 186 6.16 -3.56 22.57
N SER A 187 6.46 -4.19 21.42
CA SER A 187 7.70 -4.95 21.22
C SER A 187 8.22 -4.78 19.80
N PRO A 188 9.54 -4.61 19.60
CA PRO A 188 10.18 -4.64 18.27
C PRO A 188 9.90 -5.94 17.50
N ALA A 189 9.51 -7.02 18.19
CA ALA A 189 9.08 -8.25 17.55
C ALA A 189 7.90 -8.07 16.60
N GLN A 190 7.02 -7.09 16.84
CA GLN A 190 5.88 -6.81 15.96
C GLN A 190 6.34 -6.45 14.55
N ALA A 191 7.34 -5.57 14.42
CA ALA A 191 7.89 -5.19 13.12
C ALA A 191 8.46 -6.41 12.35
N MET A 192 9.17 -7.29 13.06
CA MET A 192 9.72 -8.52 12.48
C MET A 192 8.63 -9.49 12.05
N ILE A 193 7.61 -9.71 12.89
CA ILE A 193 6.47 -10.61 12.60
C ILE A 193 5.69 -10.09 11.40
N PHE A 194 5.33 -8.81 11.37
CA PHE A 194 4.58 -8.22 10.26
C PHE A 194 5.33 -8.35 8.94
N LEU A 195 6.63 -8.03 8.93
CA LEU A 195 7.44 -8.15 7.72
C LEU A 195 7.58 -9.62 7.28
N ALA A 196 7.93 -10.52 8.20
CA ALA A 196 8.11 -11.94 7.89
C ALA A 196 6.81 -12.59 7.40
N SER A 197 5.68 -12.34 8.07
CA SER A 197 4.36 -12.83 7.65
C SER A 197 3.95 -12.26 6.30
N SER A 198 4.22 -10.97 6.03
CA SER A 198 3.91 -10.36 4.75
C SER A 198 4.71 -10.98 3.60
N ILE A 199 6.02 -11.20 3.81
CA ILE A 199 6.88 -11.86 2.83
C ILE A 199 6.44 -13.30 2.61
N ALA A 200 6.15 -14.05 3.67
CA ALA A 200 5.72 -15.46 3.59
C ALA A 200 4.38 -15.64 2.87
N MET A 201 3.49 -14.64 2.93
CA MET A 201 2.20 -14.67 2.23
C MET A 201 2.30 -14.20 0.78
N ALA A 202 3.35 -13.46 0.43
CA ALA A 202 3.57 -12.92 -0.92
C ALA A 202 4.47 -13.80 -1.80
N ALA A 203 5.33 -14.63 -1.20
CA ALA A 203 6.22 -15.58 -1.85
C ALA A 203 5.53 -16.92 -2.14
#